data_AF-A0A3R9UZK7-F1
#
_entry.id   AF-A0A3R9UZK7-F1
#
_cell.length_a   1.000
_cell.length_b   1.000
_cell.length_c   1.000
_cell.angle_alpha   90.00
_cell.angle_beta   90.00
_cell.angle_gamma   90.00
#
_symmetry.space_group_name_H-M   'P 1'
#
loop_
_entity.id
_entity.type
_entity.pdbx_description
1 polymer ?
#
loop_
_entity_poly.entity_id
_entity_poly.type
_entity_poly.pdbx_seq_one_letter_code
_entity_poly.pdbx_strand_id
1 'polypeptide(L)' 'MKNLATACRLAFAAGSLLLLTGAFSSAQAQGPGSTGPVPDPTAVPIDGGASLLLAAGVGFGLKKLRDRRRA' A
#
# COMPACT_ATOMS: atom_id res chain seq x y z
N MET A 1 -2.16 -24.87 -18.34
CA MET A 1 -2.36 -23.40 -18.28
C MET A 1 -2.91 -22.89 -16.95
N LYS A 2 -3.86 -23.59 -16.29
CA LYS A 2 -4.48 -23.13 -15.03
C LYS A 2 -3.48 -22.95 -13.88
N ASN A 3 -2.49 -23.84 -13.78
CA ASN A 3 -1.49 -23.86 -12.70
C ASN A 3 -0.50 -22.68 -12.80
N LEU A 4 -0.19 -22.25 -14.03
CA LEU A 4 0.69 -21.11 -14.29
C LEU A 4 0.01 -19.79 -13.89
N ALA A 5 -1.29 -19.66 -14.18
CA ALA A 5 -2.08 -18.49 -13.77
C ALA A 5 -2.23 -18.41 -12.25
N THR A 6 -2.42 -19.55 -11.57
CA THR A 6 -2.49 -19.60 -10.10
C THR A 6 -1.15 -19.26 -9.45
N ALA A 7 -0.04 -19.75 -10.00
CA ALA A 7 1.30 -19.41 -9.52
C ALA A 7 1.62 -17.92 -9.69
N CYS A 8 1.28 -17.32 -10.84
CA CYS A 8 1.44 -15.87 -11.05
C CYS A 8 0.62 -15.05 -10.04
N ARG A 9 -0.61 -15.46 -9.73
CA ARG A 9 -1.47 -14.77 -8.75
C ARG A 9 -0.91 -14.87 -7.34
N LEU A 10 -0.40 -16.04 -6.95
CA LEU A 10 0.24 -16.25 -5.65
C LEU A 10 1.55 -15.45 -5.52
N ALA A 11 2.36 -15.39 -6.57
CA ALA A 11 3.58 -14.60 -6.60
C ALA A 11 3.28 -13.09 -6.47
N PHE A 12 2.25 -12.59 -7.16
CA PHE A 12 1.81 -11.21 -7.02
C PHE A 12 1.29 -10.91 -5.61
N ALA A 13 0.47 -11.80 -5.04
CA ALA A 13 -0.07 -11.63 -3.70
C ALA A 13 1.04 -11.65 -2.63
N ALA A 14 1.99 -12.58 -2.74
CA ALA A 14 3.12 -12.68 -1.81
C ALA A 14 4.07 -11.49 -1.93
N GLY A 15 4.37 -11.02 -3.15
CA GLY A 15 5.18 -9.82 -3.37
C GLY A 15 4.50 -8.56 -2.84
N SER A 16 3.18 -8.43 -3.01
CA SER A 16 2.40 -7.31 -2.46
C SER A 16 2.40 -7.31 -0.93
N LEU A 17 2.26 -8.49 -0.31
CA LEU A 17 2.29 -8.63 1.14
C LEU A 17 3.67 -8.30 1.71
N LEU A 18 4.74 -8.72 1.04
CA LEU A 18 6.12 -8.44 1.46
C LEU A 18 6.47 -6.94 1.34
N LEU A 19 6.00 -6.27 0.29
CA LEU A 19 6.14 -4.81 0.14
C LEU A 19 5.36 -4.07 1.22
N LEU A 20 4.18 -4.57 1.59
CA LEU A 20 3.36 -3.97 2.63
C LEU A 20 4.01 -4.13 4.00
N THR A 21 4.53 -5.31 4.36
CA THR A 21 5.16 -5.55 5.67
C THR A 21 6.54 -4.90 5.81
N GLY A 22 7.32 -4.80 4.73
CA GLY A 22 8.63 -4.13 4.74
C GLY A 22 8.55 -2.61 4.94
N ALA A 23 7.40 -1.99 4.67
CA ALA A 23 7.19 -0.55 4.86
C ALA A 23 6.98 -0.13 6.34
N PHE A 24 6.75 -1.08 7.25
CA PHE A 24 6.44 -0.79 8.67
C PHE A 24 7.64 -0.95 9.63
N SER A 25 8.87 -1.06 9.12
CA SER A 25 10.06 -1.46 9.90
C SER A 25 10.62 -0.43 10.91
N SER A 26 9.90 0.62 11.30
CA SER A 26 10.42 1.57 12.30
C SER A 26 9.34 2.16 13.20
N ALA A 27 8.77 1.33 14.07
CA ALA A 27 8.07 1.82 15.26
C ALA A 27 8.95 1.53 16.49
N GLN A 28 9.75 2.51 16.93
CA GLN A 28 10.49 2.45 18.19
C GLN A 28 9.73 3.21 19.28
N ALA A 29 9.46 2.55 20.42
CA ALA A 29 8.90 3.21 21.59
C ALA A 29 10.01 4.00 22.31
N GLN A 30 9.77 5.29 22.61
CA GLN A 30 10.73 6.11 23.34
C GLN A 30 10.65 5.81 24.85
N GLY A 31 11.79 5.46 25.45
CA GLY A 31 11.92 5.22 26.89
C GLY A 31 11.78 6.48 27.74
N PRO A 32 11.71 6.37 29.07
CA PRO A 32 11.40 7.47 29.98
C PRO A 32 12.58 8.45 30.08
N GLY A 33 12.62 9.43 29.18
CA GLY A 33 13.59 10.51 29.17
C GLY A 33 13.27 11.51 28.07
N SER A 34 12.60 12.62 28.43
CA SER A 34 12.48 13.75 27.51
C SER A 34 13.77 14.56 27.53
N THR A 35 14.75 14.14 26.71
CA THR A 35 15.89 14.94 26.22
C THR A 35 16.20 14.61 24.75
N GLY A 36 15.24 13.99 24.04
CA GLY A 36 15.42 13.48 22.68
C GLY A 36 15.67 14.59 21.64
N PRO A 37 16.30 14.26 20.49
CA PRO A 37 16.52 15.23 19.42
C PRO A 37 15.21 15.89 19.01
N VAL A 38 15.24 17.19 18.73
CA VAL A 38 14.15 17.90 18.05
C VAL A 38 13.78 17.06 16.81
N PRO A 39 12.51 16.65 16.65
CA PRO A 39 12.14 15.83 15.51
C PRO A 39 12.41 16.63 14.23
N ASP A 40 13.44 16.23 13.49
CA ASP A 40 13.57 16.65 12.11
C ASP A 40 12.32 16.12 11.39
N PRO A 41 11.58 16.97 10.67
CA PRO A 41 10.40 16.53 9.94
C PRO A 41 10.79 15.35 9.07
N THR A 42 10.27 14.17 9.40
CA THR A 42 10.60 12.98 8.65
C THR A 42 10.00 13.15 7.26
N ALA A 43 10.84 13.10 6.24
CA ALA A 43 10.46 13.19 4.83
C ALA A 43 9.74 11.91 4.35
N VAL A 44 8.78 11.42 5.14
CA VAL A 44 7.93 10.29 4.78
C VAL A 44 6.91 10.80 3.76
N PRO A 45 6.85 10.26 2.53
CA PRO A 45 5.91 10.74 1.52
C PRO A 45 4.47 10.35 1.90
N ILE A 46 3.76 11.23 2.59
CA ILE A 46 2.32 11.06 2.89
C ILE A 46 1.51 11.04 1.58
N ASP A 47 2.01 11.72 0.54
CA ASP A 47 1.29 11.90 -0.73
C ASP A 47 1.37 10.69 -1.67
N GLY A 48 2.37 9.81 -1.49
CA GLY A 48 2.54 8.63 -2.34
C GLY A 48 1.43 7.60 -2.15
N GLY A 49 1.07 7.32 -0.89
CA GLY A 49 -0.02 6.39 -0.55
C GLY A 49 -1.40 6.95 -0.90
N ALA A 50 -1.62 8.24 -0.65
CA ALA A 50 -2.87 8.93 -0.98
C ALA A 50 -3.14 8.92 -2.50
N SER A 51 -2.11 9.20 -3.31
CA SER A 51 -2.21 9.16 -4.78
C SER A 51 -2.53 7.76 -5.30
N LEU A 52 -1.96 6.71 -4.69
CA LEU A 52 -2.25 5.31 -5.06
C LEU A 52 -3.70 4.92 -4.73
N LEU A 53 -4.20 5.28 -3.55
CA LEU A 53 -5.60 5.04 -3.17
C LEU A 53 -6.57 5.79 -4.08
N LEU A 54 -6.25 7.03 -4.43
CA LEU A 54 -7.04 7.84 -5.35
C LEU A 54 -7.11 7.17 -6.74
N ALA A 55 -5.97 6.76 -7.30
CA ALA A 55 -5.92 6.07 -8.59
C ALA A 55 -6.73 4.76 -8.59
N ALA A 56 -6.60 3.96 -7.52
CA ALA A 56 -7.36 2.72 -7.36
C ALA A 56 -8.87 2.98 -7.28
N GLY A 57 -9.29 3.99 -6.51
CA GLY A 57 -10.70 4.37 -6.37
C GLY A 57 -11.33 4.80 -7.70
N VAL A 58 -10.64 5.66 -8.46
CA VAL A 58 -11.08 6.10 -9.80
C VAL A 58 -11.19 4.91 -10.75
N GLY A 59 -10.17 4.06 -10.83
CA GLY A 59 -10.17 2.89 -11.70
C GLY A 59 -11.31 1.91 -11.38
N PHE A 60 -11.55 1.64 -10.10
CA PHE A 60 -12.65 0.78 -9.66
C PHE A 60 -14.03 1.39 -9.97
N GLY A 61 -14.21 2.69 -9.72
CA GLY A 61 -15.44 3.41 -10.01
C GLY A 61 -15.81 3.35 -11.49
N LEU A 62 -14.84 3.63 -12.38
CA LEU A 62 -15.02 3.54 -13.83
C LEU A 62 -15.38 2.12 -14.27
N LYS A 63 -14.70 1.09 -13.74
CA LYS A 63 -15.02 -0.32 -14.03
C LYS A 63 -16.47 -0.64 -13.67
N LYS A 64 -16.92 -0.25 -12.47
CA LYS A 64 -18.28 -0.53 -11.99
C LYS A 64 -19.35 0.15 -12.85
N LEU A 65 -19.11 1.40 -13.27
CA LEU A 65 -20.02 2.11 -14.16
C LEU A 65 -20.13 1.42 -15.53
N ARG A 66 -19.01 0.92 -16.06
CA ARG A 66 -18.98 0.20 -17.33
C ARG A 66 -19.71 -1.13 -17.27
N ASP A 67 -19.55 -1.87 -16.17
CA ASP A 67 -20.23 -3.14 -15.96
C ASP A 67 -21.76 -2.93 -15.85
N ARG A 68 -22.22 -1.84 -15.20
CA ARG A 68 -23.63 -1.46 -15.14
C ARG A 68 -24.26 -1.09 -16.48
N ARG A 69 -23.47 -0.60 -17.44
CA ARG A 69 -23.94 -0.26 -18.80
C ARG A 69 -23.98 -1.47 -19.74
N ARG A 70 -23.34 -2.57 -19.36
CA ARG A 70 -23.28 -3.82 -20.14
C ARG A 70 -24.34 -4.84 -19.70
N ALA A 71 -24.94 -4.63 -18.52
CA ALA A 71 -26.16 -5.30 -18.08
C ALA A 71 -27.38 -4.56 -18.65
#